data_AF-A0A1Y2AJI0-F1
#
_entry.id   AF-A0A1Y2AJI0-F1
#
_cell.length_a   1.000
_cell.length_b   1.000
_cell.length_c   1.000
_cell.angle_alpha   90.00
_cell.angle_beta   90.00
_cell.angle_gamma   90.00
#
_symmetry.space_group_name_H-M   'P 1'
#
loop_
_entity.id
_entity.type
_entity.pdbx_description
1 polymer ?
#
loop_
_entity_poly.entity_id
_entity_poly.type
_entity_poly.pdbx_seq_one_letter_code
_entity_poly.pdbx_strand_id
1 'polypeptide(L)'
;MNKNYKQIIIIYYCIIFYFQIVCAYYKKKPILTKDEVLKLTDAKPIKYYCKNNLCTYVEDYELFPFAIFLDENNKETSYIIETCTYDNAILGNCHNITKKLEGKYYSTICTENSNCLSERCVNGYCVFNDLNPVICCVTVYTPKFLSGEPESHMHCGKALHEPCHSSSECSSELCGTDGFCFFDPFIPSDSDGAITMPLLIIAILFIPIAIFIIICCCIIRWYRYKRIKTNTLCNS
;
A
#
# COMPACT_ATOMS: atom_id res chain seq x y z
N MET A 1 -37.35 3.34 -40.95
CA MET A 1 -36.66 3.10 -39.66
C MET A 1 -36.37 4.43 -39.00
N ASN A 2 -36.87 4.62 -37.79
CA ASN A 2 -36.80 5.89 -37.06
C ASN A 2 -35.35 6.22 -36.70
N LYS A 3 -34.92 7.48 -36.91
CA LYS A 3 -33.52 7.93 -36.77
C LYS A 3 -32.94 7.59 -35.38
N ASN A 4 -33.81 7.52 -34.37
CA ASN A 4 -33.49 7.19 -32.99
C ASN A 4 -33.00 5.74 -32.80
N TYR A 5 -33.41 4.79 -33.65
CA TYR A 5 -33.03 3.38 -33.51
C TYR A 5 -31.55 3.14 -33.91
N LYS A 6 -31.03 3.89 -34.89
CA LYS A 6 -29.62 3.80 -35.30
C LYS A 6 -28.67 4.33 -34.22
N GLN A 7 -29.05 5.39 -33.51
CA GLN A 7 -28.24 5.95 -32.42
C GLN A 7 -28.14 4.99 -31.22
N ILE A 8 -29.25 4.34 -30.84
CA ILE A 8 -29.26 3.37 -29.73
C ILE A 8 -28.33 2.18 -30.02
N ILE A 9 -28.34 1.66 -31.26
CA ILE A 9 -27.46 0.55 -31.65
C ILE A 9 -25.98 0.94 -31.54
N ILE A 10 -25.59 2.14 -32.00
CA ILE A 10 -24.21 2.62 -31.92
C ILE A 10 -23.75 2.73 -30.46
N ILE A 11 -24.58 3.30 -29.59
CA ILE A 11 -24.26 3.43 -28.16
C ILE A 11 -24.05 2.05 -27.53
N TYR A 12 -24.91 1.07 -27.86
CA TYR A 12 -24.80 -0.28 -27.32
C TYR A 12 -23.48 -0.97 -27.75
N TYR A 13 -23.08 -0.83 -29.02
CA TYR A 13 -21.79 -1.34 -29.49
C TYR A 13 -20.59 -0.65 -28.82
N CYS A 14 -20.66 0.67 -28.59
CA CYS A 14 -19.61 1.38 -27.86
C CYS A 14 -19.48 0.90 -26.41
N ILE A 15 -20.59 0.61 -25.74
CA ILE A 15 -20.59 0.06 -24.38
C ILE A 15 -19.96 -1.34 -24.37
N ILE A 16 -20.36 -2.24 -25.28
CA ILE A 16 -19.77 -3.59 -25.36
C ILE A 16 -18.26 -3.52 -25.64
N PHE A 17 -17.85 -2.69 -26.59
CA PHE A 17 -16.43 -2.52 -26.93
C PHE A 17 -15.63 -1.94 -25.77
N TYR A 18 -16.20 -0.98 -25.05
CA TYR A 18 -15.60 -0.45 -23.81
C TYR A 18 -15.43 -1.54 -22.76
N PHE A 19 -16.46 -2.36 -22.51
CA PHE A 19 -16.36 -3.49 -21.58
C PHE A 19 -15.31 -4.52 -22.02
N GLN A 20 -15.23 -4.84 -23.31
CA GLN A 20 -14.20 -5.74 -23.83
C GLN A 20 -12.79 -5.18 -23.63
N ILE A 21 -12.57 -3.89 -23.86
CA ILE A 21 -11.28 -3.23 -23.60
C ILE A 21 -10.96 -3.23 -22.11
N VAL A 22 -11.90 -2.85 -21.25
CA VAL A 22 -11.69 -2.81 -19.79
C VAL A 22 -11.41 -4.21 -19.26
N CYS A 23 -12.17 -5.23 -19.67
CA CYS A 23 -11.91 -6.62 -19.30
C CYS A 23 -10.57 -7.13 -19.83
N ALA A 24 -10.16 -6.74 -21.04
CA ALA A 24 -8.85 -7.05 -21.58
C ALA A 24 -7.72 -6.28 -20.87
N TYR A 25 -8.01 -5.12 -20.26
CA TYR A 25 -7.08 -4.32 -19.49
C TYR A 25 -6.95 -4.80 -18.04
N TYR A 26 -7.98 -5.45 -17.49
CA TYR A 26 -7.89 -6.31 -16.29
C TYR A 26 -7.01 -7.56 -16.51
N LYS A 27 -6.23 -7.60 -17.59
CA LYS A 27 -5.17 -8.57 -17.83
C LYS A 27 -4.28 -8.68 -16.59
N LYS A 28 -4.06 -9.93 -16.22
CA LYS A 28 -3.02 -10.43 -15.31
C LYS A 28 -1.78 -9.54 -15.40
N LYS A 29 -1.37 -8.94 -14.27
CA LYS A 29 -0.19 -8.07 -14.24
C LYS A 29 1.03 -8.85 -14.77
N PRO A 30 1.88 -8.21 -15.60
CA PRO A 30 3.02 -8.89 -16.19
C PRO A 30 4.00 -9.35 -15.12
N ILE A 31 4.72 -10.43 -15.42
CA ILE A 31 5.93 -10.80 -14.67
C ILE A 31 7.00 -9.80 -15.06
N LEU A 32 7.61 -9.20 -14.06
CA LEU A 32 8.64 -8.17 -14.23
C LEU A 32 9.97 -8.69 -13.71
N THR A 33 11.06 -8.14 -14.20
CA THR A 33 12.37 -8.32 -13.57
C THR A 33 12.46 -7.52 -12.27
N LYS A 34 13.36 -7.91 -11.37
CA LYS A 34 13.58 -7.17 -10.11
C LYS A 34 13.92 -5.69 -10.37
N ASP A 35 14.76 -5.42 -11.37
CA ASP A 35 15.15 -4.06 -11.75
C ASP A 35 14.00 -3.23 -12.34
N GLU A 36 13.03 -3.88 -13.01
CA GLU A 36 11.82 -3.22 -13.48
C GLU A 36 10.88 -2.90 -12.32
N VAL A 37 10.72 -3.83 -11.37
CA VAL A 37 9.92 -3.62 -10.16
C VAL A 37 10.46 -2.43 -9.36
N LEU A 38 11.79 -2.33 -9.19
CA LEU A 38 12.43 -1.23 -8.46
C LEU A 38 12.22 0.16 -9.10
N LYS A 39 11.85 0.22 -10.39
CA LYS A 39 11.57 1.47 -11.10
C LYS A 39 10.10 1.90 -11.03
N LEU A 40 9.22 1.09 -10.46
CA LEU A 40 7.81 1.42 -10.33
C LEU A 40 7.62 2.54 -9.31
N THR A 41 6.87 3.57 -9.70
CA THR A 41 6.55 4.75 -8.87
C THR A 41 5.03 4.88 -8.70
N ASP A 42 4.34 3.77 -8.49
CA ASP A 42 2.89 3.76 -8.38
C ASP A 42 2.41 4.32 -7.04
N ALA A 43 1.29 5.05 -7.08
CA ALA A 43 0.68 5.66 -5.89
C ALA A 43 0.04 4.63 -4.94
N LYS A 44 -0.29 3.43 -5.43
CA LYS A 44 -0.94 2.37 -4.64
C LYS A 44 0.11 1.42 -4.05
N PRO A 45 -0.15 0.83 -2.87
CA PRO A 45 0.71 -0.20 -2.33
C PRO A 45 0.70 -1.40 -3.28
N ILE A 46 1.85 -1.70 -3.86
CA ILE A 46 2.03 -2.85 -4.74
C ILE A 46 2.97 -3.83 -4.05
N LYS A 47 2.62 -5.12 -4.09
CA LYS A 47 3.43 -6.21 -3.57
C LYS A 47 3.81 -7.13 -4.71
N TYR A 48 5.12 -7.33 -4.89
CA TYR A 48 5.67 -8.35 -5.77
C TYR A 48 6.42 -9.39 -4.96
N TYR A 49 6.35 -10.63 -5.38
CA TYR A 49 7.18 -11.71 -4.85
C TYR A 49 8.12 -12.20 -5.94
N CYS A 50 9.40 -12.33 -5.60
CA CYS A 50 10.44 -12.61 -6.55
C CYS A 50 11.01 -14.02 -6.36
N LYS A 51 11.24 -14.70 -7.48
CA LYS A 51 12.06 -15.90 -7.57
C LYS A 51 13.19 -15.63 -8.54
N ASN A 52 14.43 -15.70 -8.07
CA ASN A 52 15.59 -15.26 -8.83
C ASN A 52 15.43 -13.79 -9.27
N ASN A 53 15.56 -13.52 -10.57
CA ASN A 53 15.39 -12.16 -11.12
C ASN A 53 13.96 -11.85 -11.57
N LEU A 54 13.01 -12.80 -11.47
CA LEU A 54 11.64 -12.62 -11.92
C LEU A 54 10.72 -12.36 -10.72
N CYS A 55 9.77 -11.47 -10.88
CA CYS A 55 8.86 -11.02 -9.85
C CYS A 55 7.42 -11.02 -10.37
N THR A 56 6.50 -11.54 -9.56
CA THR A 56 5.07 -11.57 -9.87
C THR A 56 4.27 -10.76 -8.86
N TYR A 57 3.26 -10.06 -9.36
CA TYR A 57 2.33 -9.32 -8.51
C TYR A 57 1.45 -10.27 -7.70
N VAL A 58 1.19 -9.90 -6.45
CA VAL A 58 0.23 -10.57 -5.57
C VAL A 58 -0.69 -9.50 -5.00
N GLU A 59 -1.99 -9.60 -5.31
CA GLU A 59 -2.97 -8.59 -4.95
C GLU A 59 -3.26 -8.55 -3.44
N ASP A 60 -3.49 -9.72 -2.85
CA ASP A 60 -3.75 -9.86 -1.43
C ASP A 60 -3.09 -11.15 -0.93
N TYR A 61 -1.98 -11.02 -0.22
CA TYR A 61 -1.22 -12.15 0.29
C TYR A 61 -1.95 -12.89 1.43
N GLU A 62 -2.82 -12.21 2.19
CA GLU A 62 -3.59 -12.82 3.28
C GLU A 62 -4.67 -13.73 2.72
N LEU A 63 -5.26 -13.34 1.59
CA LEU A 63 -6.23 -14.16 0.87
C LEU A 63 -5.57 -15.20 -0.05
N PHE A 64 -4.42 -14.87 -0.64
CA PHE A 64 -3.73 -15.66 -1.65
C PHE A 64 -2.23 -15.76 -1.36
N PRO A 65 -1.80 -16.69 -0.48
CA PRO A 65 -0.40 -16.88 -0.13
C PRO A 65 0.40 -17.64 -1.22
N PHE A 66 0.15 -17.31 -2.50
CA PHE A 66 0.72 -18.00 -3.66
C PHE A 66 1.30 -17.01 -4.66
N ALA A 67 2.54 -17.26 -5.10
CA ALA A 67 3.18 -16.52 -6.18
C ALA A 67 3.09 -17.37 -7.46
N ILE A 68 2.42 -16.86 -8.49
CA ILE A 68 2.24 -17.57 -9.77
C ILE A 68 3.19 -17.00 -10.81
N PHE A 69 4.10 -17.83 -11.31
CA PHE A 69 5.01 -17.52 -12.40
C PHE A 69 4.59 -18.26 -13.67
N LEU A 70 4.93 -17.68 -14.81
CA LEU A 70 4.75 -18.26 -16.14
C LEU A 70 6.13 -18.64 -16.66
N ASP A 71 6.26 -19.86 -17.16
CA ASP A 71 7.45 -20.25 -17.91
C ASP A 71 7.40 -19.75 -19.37
N GLU A 72 8.44 -20.03 -20.15
CA GLU A 72 8.55 -19.65 -21.57
C GLU A 72 7.40 -20.19 -22.44
N ASN A 73 6.73 -21.26 -21.99
CA ASN A 73 5.60 -21.89 -22.67
C ASN A 73 4.24 -21.43 -22.13
N ASN A 74 4.20 -20.35 -21.34
CA ASN A 74 3.00 -19.87 -20.60
C ASN A 74 2.40 -20.91 -19.64
N LYS A 75 3.17 -21.90 -19.21
CA LYS A 75 2.73 -22.84 -18.18
C LYS A 75 2.88 -22.18 -16.81
N GLU A 76 1.80 -22.17 -16.06
CA GLU A 76 1.76 -21.61 -14.71
C GLU A 76 2.42 -22.54 -13.70
N THR A 77 3.37 -22.00 -12.95
CA THR A 77 3.96 -22.62 -11.78
C THR A 77 3.68 -21.74 -10.57
N SER A 78 2.99 -22.29 -9.57
CA SER A 78 2.68 -21.60 -8.32
C SER A 78 3.63 -22.03 -7.22
N TYR A 79 4.10 -21.07 -6.44
CA TYR A 79 4.89 -21.30 -5.24
C TYR A 79 4.13 -20.80 -4.02
N ILE A 80 4.28 -21.51 -2.91
CA ILE A 80 3.77 -21.12 -1.60
C ILE A 80 4.69 -20.03 -1.05
N ILE A 81 4.10 -18.89 -0.71
CA ILE A 81 4.79 -17.72 -0.16
C ILE A 81 4.85 -17.81 1.37
N GLU A 82 3.75 -18.27 1.99
CA GLU A 82 3.62 -18.38 3.43
C GLU A 82 4.72 -19.29 3.98
N THR A 83 5.47 -18.79 4.95
CA THR A 83 6.52 -19.54 5.63
C THR A 83 6.28 -19.53 7.13
N CYS A 84 6.79 -20.54 7.82
CA CYS A 84 6.75 -20.60 9.27
C CYS A 84 8.10 -21.00 9.88
N THR A 85 8.21 -20.87 11.20
CA THR A 85 9.40 -21.33 11.92
C THR A 85 9.53 -22.85 11.82
N TYR A 86 10.78 -23.33 11.83
CA TYR A 86 11.07 -24.76 11.80
C TYR A 86 10.36 -25.50 12.94
N ASP A 87 10.41 -24.97 14.16
CA ASP A 87 9.77 -25.57 15.33
C ASP A 87 8.25 -25.65 15.18
N ASN A 88 7.60 -24.61 14.64
CA ASN A 88 6.16 -24.65 14.38
C ASN A 88 5.80 -25.68 13.30
N ALA A 89 6.64 -25.88 12.28
CA ALA A 89 6.43 -26.90 11.26
C ALA A 89 6.54 -28.31 11.83
N ILE A 90 7.50 -28.54 12.72
CA ILE A 90 7.65 -29.84 13.42
C ILE A 90 6.44 -30.10 14.33
N LEU A 91 5.96 -29.09 15.04
CA LEU A 91 4.81 -29.18 15.93
C LEU A 91 3.44 -29.20 15.21
N GLY A 92 3.40 -28.88 13.92
CA GLY A 92 2.15 -28.75 13.15
C GLY A 92 1.34 -27.49 13.48
N ASN A 93 1.99 -26.46 14.03
CA ASN A 93 1.37 -25.20 14.44
C ASN A 93 1.37 -24.13 13.33
N CYS A 94 1.73 -24.49 12.10
CA CYS A 94 1.71 -23.58 10.96
C CYS A 94 0.31 -23.54 10.32
N HIS A 95 -0.04 -22.37 9.76
CA HIS A 95 -1.36 -22.15 9.21
C HIS A 95 -1.53 -22.90 7.87
N ASN A 96 -2.63 -23.65 7.74
CA ASN A 96 -2.97 -24.39 6.53
C ASN A 96 -4.14 -23.74 5.80
N ILE A 97 -3.86 -23.23 4.60
CA ILE A 97 -4.84 -22.55 3.76
C ILE A 97 -5.05 -23.39 2.50
N THR A 98 -6.31 -23.70 2.22
CA THR A 98 -6.74 -24.20 0.92
C THR A 98 -7.74 -23.23 0.33
N LYS A 99 -7.44 -22.69 -0.87
CA LYS A 99 -8.27 -21.69 -1.55
C LYS A 99 -8.52 -22.09 -2.99
N LYS A 100 -9.65 -21.65 -3.53
CA LYS A 100 -9.99 -21.82 -4.93
C LYS A 100 -9.80 -20.49 -5.65
N LEU A 101 -8.91 -20.44 -6.62
CA LEU A 101 -8.64 -19.28 -7.48
C LEU A 101 -8.90 -19.70 -8.92
N GLU A 102 -9.79 -18.99 -9.62
CA GLU A 102 -10.14 -19.24 -11.03
C GLU A 102 -10.51 -20.70 -11.35
N GLY A 103 -11.17 -21.39 -10.41
CA GLY A 103 -11.57 -22.78 -10.61
C GLY A 103 -10.54 -23.82 -10.16
N LYS A 104 -9.29 -23.41 -9.90
CA LYS A 104 -8.19 -24.28 -9.44
C LYS A 104 -8.00 -24.17 -7.93
N TYR A 105 -7.70 -25.30 -7.29
CA TYR A 105 -7.41 -25.35 -5.86
C TYR A 105 -5.91 -25.18 -5.61
N TYR A 106 -5.58 -24.32 -4.66
CA TYR A 106 -4.24 -24.06 -4.17
C TYR A 106 -4.19 -24.36 -2.68
N SER A 107 -3.12 -24.99 -2.22
CA SER A 107 -2.91 -25.36 -0.82
C SER A 107 -1.53 -24.91 -0.38
N THR A 108 -1.42 -24.41 0.86
CA THR A 108 -0.13 -24.11 1.49
C THR A 108 0.59 -25.36 2.00
N ILE A 109 0.03 -26.55 1.76
CA ILE A 109 0.70 -27.81 2.07
C ILE A 109 1.71 -28.13 0.96
N CYS A 110 2.99 -28.19 1.30
CA CYS A 110 4.06 -28.56 0.39
C CYS A 110 4.34 -30.08 0.43
N THR A 111 4.70 -30.67 -0.70
CA THR A 111 5.21 -32.05 -0.76
C THR A 111 6.70 -32.11 -1.07
N GLU A 112 7.21 -31.06 -1.72
CA GLU A 112 8.60 -30.92 -2.13
C GLU A 112 9.10 -29.51 -1.82
N ASN A 113 10.42 -29.37 -1.64
CA ASN A 113 11.09 -28.08 -1.49
C ASN A 113 10.74 -27.11 -2.65
N SER A 114 10.60 -27.65 -3.86
CA SER A 114 10.27 -26.92 -5.08
C SER A 114 8.90 -26.22 -5.03
N ASN A 115 8.00 -26.63 -4.14
CA ASN A 115 6.69 -26.01 -3.97
C ASN A 115 6.77 -24.70 -3.17
N CYS A 116 7.82 -24.53 -2.36
CA CYS A 116 8.03 -23.36 -1.51
C CYS A 116 8.84 -22.30 -2.24
N LEU A 117 8.48 -21.04 -2.07
CA LEU A 117 9.30 -19.95 -2.58
C LEU A 117 10.63 -19.84 -1.82
N SER A 118 10.66 -20.26 -0.55
CA SER A 118 11.88 -20.41 0.28
C SER A 118 12.72 -21.65 -0.05
N GLU A 119 12.29 -22.49 -1.00
CA GLU A 119 12.93 -23.76 -1.38
C GLU A 119 13.14 -24.75 -0.21
N ARG A 120 12.28 -24.68 0.82
CA ARG A 120 12.38 -25.57 1.98
C ARG A 120 11.01 -25.99 2.50
N CYS A 121 10.73 -27.29 2.39
CA CYS A 121 9.52 -27.93 2.84
C CYS A 121 9.82 -28.88 4.01
N VAL A 122 9.11 -28.73 5.12
CA VAL A 122 9.26 -29.56 6.33
C VAL A 122 7.87 -29.93 6.84
N ASN A 123 7.58 -31.22 6.98
CA ASN A 123 6.30 -31.74 7.49
C ASN A 123 5.05 -31.17 6.81
N GLY A 124 5.13 -30.87 5.51
CA GLY A 124 4.02 -30.30 4.78
C GLY A 124 3.96 -28.77 4.81
N TYR A 125 4.91 -28.09 5.44
CA TYR A 125 4.93 -26.63 5.55
C TYR A 125 6.19 -26.03 4.94
N CYS A 126 6.03 -24.88 4.29
CA CYS A 126 7.17 -24.09 3.88
C CYS A 126 7.77 -23.38 5.09
N VAL A 127 9.08 -23.47 5.26
CA VAL A 127 9.78 -22.88 6.41
C VAL A 127 10.79 -21.85 5.95
N PHE A 128 11.18 -20.96 6.87
CA PHE A 128 12.24 -19.98 6.62
C PHE A 128 13.54 -20.66 6.19
N ASN A 129 14.26 -20.01 5.27
CA ASN A 129 15.51 -20.49 4.74
C ASN A 129 16.49 -19.33 4.58
N ASP A 130 17.48 -19.22 5.47
CA ASP A 130 18.46 -18.13 5.44
C ASP A 130 19.29 -18.09 4.14
N LEU A 131 19.44 -19.24 3.47
CA LEU A 131 20.15 -19.32 2.19
C LEU A 131 19.29 -18.86 1.00
N ASN A 132 17.96 -19.00 1.13
CA ASN A 132 17.01 -18.62 0.09
C ASN A 132 15.75 -18.02 0.73
N PRO A 133 15.84 -16.79 1.28
CA PRO A 133 14.71 -16.13 1.90
C PRO A 133 13.66 -15.78 0.85
N VAL A 134 12.40 -15.71 1.26
CA VAL A 134 11.33 -15.24 0.39
C VAL A 134 11.53 -13.75 0.14
N ILE A 135 11.87 -13.39 -1.10
CA ILE A 135 12.06 -11.99 -1.48
C ILE A 135 10.72 -11.38 -1.87
N CYS A 136 10.35 -10.31 -1.17
CA CYS A 136 9.21 -9.46 -1.48
C CYS A 136 9.71 -8.06 -1.85
N CYS A 137 9.04 -7.43 -2.82
CA CYS A 137 9.23 -6.02 -3.15
C CYS A 137 7.94 -5.28 -2.86
N VAL A 138 8.02 -4.24 -2.04
CA VAL A 138 6.88 -3.42 -1.65
C VAL A 138 7.18 -1.94 -1.80
N THR A 139 6.15 -1.16 -2.06
CA THR A 139 6.22 0.29 -1.99
C THR A 139 6.37 0.72 -0.54
N VAL A 140 7.49 1.37 -0.20
CA VAL A 140 7.72 2.01 1.10
C VAL A 140 7.39 3.48 0.98
N TYR A 141 6.56 3.99 1.90
CA TYR A 141 6.16 5.39 1.94
C TYR A 141 6.90 6.13 3.04
N THR A 142 7.56 7.22 2.68
CA THR A 142 8.18 8.14 3.64
C THR A 142 7.28 9.37 3.78
N PRO A 143 6.69 9.62 4.97
CA PRO A 143 5.86 10.78 5.18
C PRO A 143 6.70 12.06 5.07
N LYS A 144 6.27 12.98 4.19
CA LYS A 144 6.86 14.32 4.10
C LYS A 144 6.06 15.31 4.91
N PHE A 145 6.65 15.86 5.96
CA PHE A 145 5.99 16.84 6.83
C PHE A 145 5.61 18.16 6.12
N LEU A 146 6.21 18.48 4.96
CA LEU A 146 6.06 19.77 4.27
C LEU A 146 5.49 19.67 2.84
N SER A 147 5.36 18.47 2.28
CA SER A 147 4.84 18.26 0.92
C SER A 147 3.54 17.48 1.02
N GLY A 148 2.51 17.89 0.27
CA GLY A 148 1.19 17.25 0.30
C GLY A 148 1.19 15.81 -0.23
N GLU A 149 2.27 15.34 -0.85
CA GLU A 149 2.39 13.97 -1.34
C GLU A 149 3.54 13.24 -0.60
N PRO A 150 3.29 12.04 -0.04
CA PRO A 150 4.35 11.21 0.53
C PRO A 150 5.33 10.81 -0.58
N GLU A 151 6.62 10.77 -0.25
CA GLU A 151 7.58 10.11 -1.13
C GLU A 151 7.37 8.60 -1.04
N SER A 152 7.47 7.92 -2.17
CA SER A 152 7.47 6.47 -2.20
C SER A 152 8.62 5.94 -3.04
N HIS A 153 9.16 4.82 -2.63
CA HIS A 153 10.11 4.04 -3.41
C HIS A 153 9.79 2.57 -3.27
N MET A 154 10.12 1.79 -4.31
CA MET A 154 10.03 0.34 -4.22
C MET A 154 11.28 -0.20 -3.52
N HIS A 155 11.10 -0.98 -2.47
CA HIS A 155 12.19 -1.66 -1.78
C HIS A 155 11.97 -3.16 -1.80
N CYS A 156 13.04 -3.92 -2.00
CA CYS A 156 13.02 -5.38 -2.06
C CYS A 156 13.86 -5.97 -0.94
N GLY A 157 13.29 -6.89 -0.18
CA GLY A 157 13.95 -7.56 0.95
C GLY A 157 13.21 -8.82 1.35
N LYS A 158 13.46 -9.30 2.57
CA LYS A 158 12.74 -10.43 3.16
C LYS A 158 11.24 -10.11 3.29
N ALA A 159 10.42 -11.13 3.07
CA ALA A 159 8.97 -11.05 3.16
C ALA A 159 8.48 -10.89 4.61
N LEU A 160 7.17 -10.72 4.76
CA LEU A 160 6.51 -10.62 6.06
C LEU A 160 6.76 -11.85 6.94
N HIS A 161 6.91 -11.63 8.24
CA HIS A 161 7.17 -12.62 9.27
C HIS A 161 8.47 -13.41 9.09
N GLU A 162 9.34 -13.05 8.14
CA GLU A 162 10.68 -13.62 8.08
C GLU A 162 11.58 -13.04 9.19
N PRO A 163 12.50 -13.84 9.76
CA PRO A 163 13.47 -13.36 10.74
C PRO A 163 14.39 -12.26 10.18
N CYS A 164 14.65 -11.23 10.96
CA CYS A 164 15.52 -10.10 10.60
C CYS A 164 16.39 -9.65 11.77
N HIS A 165 17.54 -9.07 11.46
CA HIS A 165 18.40 -8.39 12.44
C HIS A 165 18.37 -6.87 12.31
N SER A 166 18.01 -6.38 11.12
CA SER A 166 17.95 -4.97 10.80
C SER A 166 16.78 -4.66 9.88
N SER A 167 16.24 -3.45 10.02
CA SER A 167 15.17 -2.94 9.15
C SER A 167 15.48 -3.05 7.66
N SER A 168 16.72 -2.80 7.25
CA SER A 168 17.17 -2.87 5.86
C SER A 168 17.09 -4.27 5.23
N GLU A 169 16.99 -5.33 6.02
CA GLU A 169 16.79 -6.68 5.49
C GLU A 169 15.35 -6.91 4.99
N CYS A 170 14.37 -6.20 5.56
CA CYS A 170 12.97 -6.39 5.28
C CYS A 170 12.52 -5.61 4.05
N SER A 171 11.60 -6.14 3.27
CA SER A 171 11.06 -5.44 2.10
C SER A 171 10.40 -4.11 2.47
N SER A 172 9.79 -4.04 3.65
CA SER A 172 9.14 -2.87 4.24
C SER A 172 10.08 -1.88 4.92
N GLU A 173 11.38 -2.17 5.00
CA GLU A 173 12.35 -1.44 5.82
C GLU A 173 12.00 -1.45 7.33
N LEU A 174 11.27 -2.47 7.78
CA LEU A 174 10.76 -2.57 9.15
C LEU A 174 11.01 -3.96 9.74
N CYS A 175 11.94 -4.00 10.70
CA CYS A 175 12.23 -5.18 11.52
C CYS A 175 11.70 -4.96 12.94
N GLY A 176 10.82 -5.86 13.38
CA GLY A 176 10.14 -5.78 14.67
C GLY A 176 11.09 -5.99 15.83
N THR A 177 10.67 -5.56 17.02
CA THR A 177 11.43 -5.83 18.26
C THR A 177 11.43 -7.32 18.63
N ASP A 178 10.52 -8.09 18.06
CA ASP A 178 10.46 -9.56 18.10
C ASP A 178 11.43 -10.23 17.11
N GLY A 179 12.11 -9.44 16.26
CA GLY A 179 13.07 -9.93 15.29
C GLY A 179 12.44 -10.45 14.00
N PHE A 180 11.21 -10.03 13.67
CA PHE A 180 10.52 -10.42 12.44
C PHE A 180 10.16 -9.22 11.54
N CYS A 181 10.19 -9.41 10.23
CA CYS A 181 9.77 -8.38 9.29
C CYS A 181 8.26 -8.14 9.38
N PHE A 182 7.83 -6.88 9.40
CA PHE A 182 6.42 -6.50 9.45
C PHE A 182 6.07 -5.46 8.37
N PHE A 183 4.81 -5.40 7.92
CA PHE A 183 4.33 -4.32 7.07
C PHE A 183 3.72 -3.22 7.94
N ASP A 184 4.07 -1.95 7.65
CA ASP A 184 3.34 -0.83 8.22
C ASP A 184 1.92 -0.78 7.62
N PRO A 185 0.85 -0.64 8.41
CA PRO A 185 -0.48 -0.35 7.89
C PRO A 185 -0.58 1.00 7.17
N PHE A 186 0.46 1.85 7.19
CA PHE A 186 0.44 3.14 6.51
C PHE A 186 0.32 3.01 4.99
N ILE A 187 -0.94 2.95 4.54
CA ILE A 187 -1.35 3.17 3.16
C ILE A 187 -1.83 4.61 3.12
N PRO A 188 -1.09 5.55 2.50
CA PRO A 188 -1.58 6.92 2.38
C PRO A 188 -2.91 6.89 1.63
N SER A 189 -3.96 7.41 2.25
CA SER A 189 -5.23 7.62 1.57
C SER A 189 -5.07 8.81 0.61
N ASP A 190 -5.74 8.77 -0.54
CA ASP A 190 -5.82 9.92 -1.48
C ASP A 190 -6.33 11.21 -0.78
N SER A 191 -6.94 11.08 0.41
CA SER A 191 -7.38 12.19 1.27
C SER A 191 -6.32 12.79 2.18
N ASP A 192 -5.24 12.09 2.49
CA ASP A 192 -4.37 12.41 3.64
C ASP A 192 -3.47 13.62 3.37
N GLY A 193 -3.14 13.86 2.10
CA GLY A 193 -2.41 15.06 1.64
C GLY A 193 -3.28 16.29 1.41
N ALA A 194 -4.55 16.09 1.05
CA ALA A 194 -5.38 17.16 0.48
C ALA A 194 -6.08 18.05 1.52
N ILE A 195 -6.25 17.60 2.76
CA ILE A 195 -7.14 18.27 3.73
C ILE A 195 -6.40 18.88 4.92
N THR A 196 -5.34 18.24 5.40
CA THR A 196 -4.67 18.64 6.66
C THR A 196 -3.77 19.85 6.50
N MET A 197 -2.99 19.93 5.42
CA MET A 197 -2.03 21.02 5.17
C MET A 197 -2.69 22.38 4.85
N PRO A 198 -3.73 22.47 3.99
CA PRO A 198 -4.41 23.73 3.75
C PRO A 198 -5.06 24.31 5.01
N LEU A 199 -5.64 23.45 5.86
CA LEU A 199 -6.25 23.87 7.13
C LEU A 199 -5.23 24.44 8.11
N LEU A 200 -4.03 23.84 8.19
CA LEU A 200 -2.95 24.31 9.05
C LEU A 200 -2.38 25.65 8.57
N ILE A 201 -2.21 25.82 7.25
CA ILE A 201 -1.77 27.09 6.64
C ILE A 201 -2.82 28.19 6.83
N ILE A 202 -4.10 27.88 6.62
CA ILE A 202 -5.22 28.79 6.91
C ILE A 202 -5.20 29.16 8.40
N ALA A 203 -5.06 28.20 9.32
CA ALA A 203 -4.99 28.49 10.74
C ALA A 203 -3.83 29.46 11.07
N ILE A 204 -2.61 29.20 10.56
CA ILE A 204 -1.44 30.06 10.80
C ILE A 204 -1.63 31.47 10.23
N LEU A 205 -2.28 31.64 9.08
CA LEU A 205 -2.51 32.96 8.48
C LEU A 205 -3.66 33.72 9.15
N PHE A 206 -4.77 33.06 9.48
CA PHE A 206 -5.99 33.72 9.94
C PHE A 206 -6.03 33.94 11.46
N ILE A 207 -5.36 33.10 12.27
CA ILE A 207 -5.25 33.30 13.74
C ILE A 207 -4.60 34.64 14.13
N PRO A 208 -3.42 35.03 13.61
CA PRO A 208 -2.79 36.30 13.98
C PRO A 208 -3.60 37.51 13.51
N ILE A 209 -4.28 37.41 12.36
CA ILE A 209 -5.20 38.46 11.86
C ILE A 209 -6.39 38.61 12.82
N ALA A 210 -7.00 37.51 13.25
CA ALA A 210 -8.09 37.53 14.22
C ALA A 210 -7.65 38.14 15.56
N ILE A 211 -6.47 37.77 16.07
CA ILE A 211 -5.89 38.34 17.29
C ILE A 211 -5.66 39.85 17.12
N PHE A 212 -5.11 40.28 15.99
CA PHE A 212 -4.87 41.70 15.70
C PHE A 212 -6.18 42.50 15.68
N ILE A 213 -7.23 41.98 15.03
CA ILE A 213 -8.56 42.60 15.00
C ILE A 213 -9.12 42.74 16.43
N ILE A 214 -9.00 41.70 17.26
CA ILE A 214 -9.45 41.73 18.66
C ILE A 214 -8.70 42.83 19.44
N ILE A 215 -7.38 42.89 19.32
CA ILE A 215 -6.55 43.92 19.98
C ILE A 215 -6.97 45.33 19.53
N CYS A 216 -7.14 45.56 18.23
CA CYS A 216 -7.58 46.84 17.69
C CYS A 216 -8.97 47.24 18.22
N CYS A 217 -9.93 46.29 18.26
CA CYS A 217 -11.26 46.50 18.82
C CYS A 217 -11.21 46.89 20.30
N CYS A 218 -10.38 46.22 21.09
CA CYS A 218 -10.16 46.53 22.51
C CYS A 218 -9.60 47.94 22.70
N ILE A 219 -8.60 48.32 21.90
CA ILE A 219 -7.99 49.66 21.93
C ILE A 219 -9.02 50.75 21.58
N ILE A 220 -9.81 50.56 20.52
CA ILE A 220 -10.83 51.54 20.09
C ILE A 220 -11.91 51.71 21.16
N ARG A 221 -12.40 50.61 21.76
CA ARG A 221 -13.38 50.67 22.84
C ARG A 221 -12.83 51.42 24.05
N TRP A 222 -11.57 51.17 24.41
CA TRP A 222 -10.91 51.88 25.50
C TRP A 222 -10.80 53.39 25.24
N TYR A 223 -10.41 53.80 24.02
CA TYR A 223 -10.38 55.22 23.63
C TYR A 223 -11.76 55.87 23.68
N ARG A 224 -12.81 55.18 23.22
CA ARG A 224 -14.19 55.69 23.30
C ARG A 224 -14.66 55.86 24.74
N TYR A 225 -14.41 54.88 25.60
CA TYR A 225 -14.74 54.96 27.03
C TYR A 225 -14.01 56.13 27.71
N LYS A 226 -12.71 56.29 27.42
CA LYS A 226 -11.92 57.42 27.94
C LYS A 226 -12.48 58.76 27.49
N ARG A 227 -12.83 58.91 26.20
CA ARG A 227 -13.43 60.14 25.63
C ARG A 227 -14.76 60.48 26.30
N ILE A 228 -15.65 59.49 26.50
CA ILE A 228 -16.94 59.69 27.19
C ILE A 228 -16.70 60.18 28.62
N LYS A 229 -15.76 59.57 29.36
CA LYS A 229 -15.44 59.95 30.73
C LYS A 229 -14.84 61.36 30.86
N THR A 230 -14.02 61.80 29.91
CA THR A 230 -13.53 63.19 29.86
C THR A 230 -14.63 64.20 29.54
N ASN A 231 -15.58 63.86 28.66
CA ASN A 231 -16.67 64.77 28.31
C ASN A 231 -17.71 64.93 29.44
N THR A 232 -17.93 63.91 30.28
CA THR A 232 -18.78 64.04 31.47
C THR A 232 -18.13 64.85 32.59
N LEU A 233 -16.80 64.90 32.67
CA LEU A 233 -16.06 65.71 33.66
C LEU A 233 -16.00 67.21 33.31
N CYS A 234 -16.13 67.59 32.03
CA CYS A 234 -16.12 69.01 31.61
C CYS A 234 -17.52 69.66 31.59
N ASN A 235 -18.59 68.89 31.79
CA ASN A 235 -19.98 69.38 31.80
C ASN A 235 -20.58 69.47 33.22
N SER A 236 -19.75 69.33 34.26
CA SER A 236 -20.11 69.55 35.67
C SER A 236 -19.40 70.79 36.19
#